data_AF-A0A377GKC2-F1
#
_entry.id   AF-A0A377GKC2-F1
#
_cell.length_a   1.000
_cell.length_b   1.000
_cell.length_c   1.000
_cell.angle_alpha   90.00
_cell.angle_beta   90.00
_cell.angle_gamma   90.00
#
_symmetry.space_group_name_H-M   'P 1'
#
loop_
_entity.id
_entity.type
_entity.pdbx_description
1 polymer ?
#
loop_
_entity_poly.entity_id
_entity_poly.type
_entity_poly.pdbx_seq_one_letter_code
_entity_poly.pdbx_strand_id
1 'polypeptide(L)'
;MKKLLCSLGLSFGLISGAFAVDNTLDLLNLEIANILSPFQNQATVAKLKFDAVEIDKERASKVALNSLYNKVGSKNNFEVKVDNLSYDYGNGTSPTTVLKGSVGLDLTKFLTPQESNQIIPSAIEFLQELVKSYTEEYGDAIFIKGVVTSTTKDADGNYTGLTALISTKIDLDKLPEDLSRESVMITDAFVSVTLNLKSGFALDAFVVSNPEYWGFQENQIGLKEILEHLLARDEEAIEMINTLFINLDFMASNIVEIDNESFWNLISKNNPILNHYHSLSRH
;
A
#
# COMPACT_ATOMS: atom_id res chain seq x y z
N MET A 1 -38.37 -50.76 21.94
CA MET A 1 -37.11 -50.09 21.55
C MET A 1 -37.48 -49.09 20.47
N LYS A 2 -37.86 -47.83 20.75
CA LYS A 2 -37.06 -46.71 21.31
C LYS A 2 -35.69 -46.60 20.64
N LYS A 3 -35.50 -45.46 19.95
CA LYS A 3 -34.30 -44.92 19.27
C LYS A 3 -34.21 -45.15 17.75
N LEU A 4 -34.97 -44.37 16.99
CA LEU A 4 -34.61 -43.93 15.63
C LEU A 4 -35.49 -42.75 15.14
N LEU A 5 -35.85 -41.85 16.06
CA LEU A 5 -36.74 -40.70 15.79
C LEU A 5 -36.25 -39.40 16.47
N CYS A 6 -34.95 -39.30 16.77
CA CYS A 6 -34.35 -38.10 17.39
C CYS A 6 -33.08 -37.58 16.67
N SER A 7 -32.80 -37.98 15.43
CA SER A 7 -31.71 -37.39 14.64
C SER A 7 -32.18 -36.62 13.39
N LEU A 8 -33.49 -36.55 13.16
CA LEU A 8 -34.11 -35.67 12.15
C LEU A 8 -34.36 -34.23 12.66
N GLY A 9 -33.84 -33.90 13.84
CA GLY A 9 -33.93 -32.57 14.46
C GLY A 9 -32.61 -31.79 14.52
N LEU A 10 -31.52 -32.29 13.93
CA LEU A 10 -30.22 -31.60 13.88
C LEU A 10 -29.71 -31.35 12.45
N SER A 11 -30.47 -31.73 11.43
CA SER A 11 -30.17 -31.49 10.02
C SER A 11 -30.93 -30.29 9.42
N PHE A 12 -31.67 -29.54 10.23
CA PHE A 12 -32.33 -28.28 9.87
C PHE A 12 -31.82 -27.10 10.72
N GLY A 13 -30.49 -26.97 10.82
CA GLY A 13 -29.81 -25.79 11.38
C GLY A 13 -29.15 -24.91 10.32
N LEU A 14 -29.40 -25.16 9.03
CA LEU A 14 -29.01 -24.25 7.96
C LEU A 14 -30.19 -23.29 7.72
N ILE A 15 -29.87 -21.99 7.80
CA ILE A 15 -30.72 -20.83 7.53
C ILE A 15 -31.61 -20.39 8.72
N SER A 16 -30.94 -19.90 9.76
CA SER A 16 -31.21 -18.56 10.30
C SER A 16 -29.84 -17.87 10.30
N GLY A 17 -29.55 -16.82 9.54
CA GLY A 17 -30.36 -15.64 9.37
C GLY A 17 -30.24 -14.80 10.65
N ALA A 18 -29.17 -14.01 10.73
CA ALA A 18 -28.76 -13.11 11.82
C ALA A 18 -27.85 -13.72 12.91
N PHE A 19 -26.73 -13.01 13.16
CA PHE A 19 -25.78 -13.14 14.29
C PHE A 19 -24.62 -14.16 14.17
N ALA A 20 -23.74 -14.00 13.17
CA ALA A 20 -22.33 -14.41 13.28
C ALA A 20 -21.35 -13.54 12.47
N VAL A 21 -21.78 -12.36 11.99
CA VAL A 21 -20.91 -11.46 11.20
C VAL A 21 -19.74 -10.95 12.07
N ASP A 22 -19.96 -10.76 13.37
CA ASP A 22 -18.89 -10.32 14.28
C ASP A 22 -17.83 -11.41 14.54
N ASN A 23 -18.15 -12.71 14.46
CA ASN A 23 -17.18 -13.75 14.82
C ASN A 23 -16.19 -14.08 13.69
N THR A 24 -16.59 -14.04 12.42
CA THR A 24 -15.68 -14.45 11.33
C THR A 24 -14.50 -13.49 11.17
N LEU A 25 -14.76 -12.19 11.26
CA LEU A 25 -13.72 -11.16 11.18
C LEU A 25 -12.82 -11.20 12.42
N ASP A 26 -13.39 -11.39 13.61
CA ASP A 26 -12.63 -11.54 14.85
C ASP A 26 -11.74 -12.79 14.83
N LEU A 27 -12.24 -13.92 14.30
CA LEU A 27 -11.45 -15.15 14.11
C LEU A 27 -10.33 -14.95 13.09
N LEU A 28 -10.58 -14.24 12.00
CA LEU A 28 -9.52 -13.89 11.04
C LEU A 28 -8.45 -13.02 11.70
N ASN A 29 -8.85 -11.96 12.42
CA ASN A 29 -7.91 -11.09 13.13
C ASN A 29 -7.11 -11.84 14.22
N LEU A 30 -7.73 -12.81 14.90
CA LEU A 30 -7.04 -13.68 15.86
C LEU A 30 -6.02 -14.57 15.16
N GLU A 31 -6.38 -15.18 14.03
CA GLU A 31 -5.48 -16.02 13.26
C GLU A 31 -4.27 -15.21 12.74
N ILE A 32 -4.52 -14.01 12.20
CA ILE A 32 -3.47 -13.06 11.79
C ILE A 32 -2.55 -12.74 12.97
N ALA A 33 -3.10 -12.45 14.16
CA ALA A 33 -2.30 -12.18 15.35
C ALA A 33 -1.41 -13.38 15.74
N ASN A 34 -1.90 -14.61 15.58
CA ASN A 34 -1.12 -15.82 15.82
C ASN A 34 0.03 -15.97 14.82
N ILE A 35 -0.23 -15.77 13.52
CA ILE A 35 0.79 -15.82 12.45
C ILE A 35 1.85 -14.76 12.67
N LEU A 36 1.46 -13.57 13.13
CA LEU A 36 2.38 -12.46 13.38
C LEU A 36 3.08 -12.54 14.75
N SER A 37 2.77 -13.53 15.57
CA SER A 37 3.38 -13.71 16.89
C SER A 37 4.91 -13.86 16.87
N PRO A 38 5.56 -14.50 15.86
CA PRO A 38 7.02 -14.56 15.79
C PRO A 38 7.68 -13.18 15.63
N PHE A 39 6.94 -12.21 15.11
CA PHE A 39 7.39 -10.83 14.92
C PHE A 39 7.01 -9.92 16.11
N GLN A 40 6.72 -10.49 17.29
CA GLN A 40 6.51 -9.76 18.54
C GLN A 40 7.66 -10.00 19.51
N ASN A 41 8.67 -9.13 19.50
CA ASN A 41 9.78 -9.18 20.44
C ASN A 41 10.28 -7.77 20.79
N GLN A 42 11.36 -7.66 21.57
CA GLN A 42 11.90 -6.36 22.00
C GLN A 42 12.32 -5.45 20.84
N ALA A 43 12.71 -6.03 19.70
CA ALA A 43 13.21 -5.30 18.54
C ALA A 43 12.22 -5.25 17.37
N THR A 44 11.17 -6.09 17.35
CA THR A 44 10.24 -6.22 16.22
C THR A 44 8.79 -6.21 16.71
N VAL A 45 7.93 -5.46 16.02
CA VAL A 45 6.49 -5.44 16.24
C VAL A 45 5.78 -5.50 14.89
N ALA A 46 4.90 -6.47 14.70
CA ALA A 46 4.05 -6.59 13.52
C ALA A 46 2.56 -6.63 13.87
N LYS A 47 1.71 -5.88 13.19
CA LYS A 47 0.27 -5.88 13.40
C LYS A 47 -0.40 -5.74 12.05
N LEU A 48 -1.47 -6.48 11.88
CA LEU A 48 -2.42 -6.34 10.78
C LEU A 48 -3.78 -6.59 11.38
N LYS A 49 -4.73 -5.70 11.09
CA LYS A 49 -6.09 -5.83 11.57
C LYS A 49 -7.04 -5.33 10.50
N PHE A 50 -8.02 -6.15 10.18
CA PHE A 50 -9.17 -5.73 9.41
C PHE A 50 -10.20 -5.12 10.34
N ASP A 51 -10.61 -3.88 10.03
CA ASP A 51 -11.68 -3.17 10.72
C ASP A 51 -13.04 -3.40 10.04
N ALA A 52 -13.05 -3.71 8.74
CA ALA A 52 -14.25 -4.10 8.02
C ALA A 52 -13.91 -5.01 6.83
N VAL A 53 -14.74 -6.03 6.59
CA VAL A 53 -14.75 -6.82 5.35
C VAL A 53 -16.20 -7.14 5.03
N GLU A 54 -16.69 -6.64 3.92
CA GLU A 54 -18.04 -6.88 3.42
C GLU A 54 -17.97 -7.36 1.96
N ILE A 55 -18.62 -8.49 1.71
CA ILE A 55 -18.64 -9.17 0.43
C ILE A 55 -20.08 -9.58 0.13
N ASP A 56 -20.49 -9.42 -1.12
CA ASP A 56 -21.75 -9.95 -1.63
C ASP A 56 -21.49 -11.04 -2.70
N LYS A 57 -22.57 -11.51 -3.34
CA LYS A 57 -22.47 -12.59 -4.32
C LYS A 57 -21.63 -12.24 -5.54
N GLU A 58 -21.52 -10.96 -5.86
CA GLU A 58 -20.87 -10.46 -7.08
C GLU A 58 -19.49 -9.89 -6.79
N ARG A 59 -19.30 -9.22 -5.64
CA ARG A 59 -18.09 -8.42 -5.39
C ARG A 59 -17.78 -8.18 -3.91
N ALA A 60 -16.58 -7.65 -3.65
CA ALA A 60 -16.28 -6.99 -2.38
C ALA A 60 -16.95 -5.62 -2.37
N SER A 61 -17.79 -5.35 -1.37
CA SER A 61 -18.45 -4.05 -1.22
C SER A 61 -17.62 -3.10 -0.37
N LYS A 62 -16.92 -3.61 0.64
CA LYS A 62 -16.12 -2.79 1.55
C LYS A 62 -14.97 -3.56 2.17
N VAL A 63 -13.82 -2.90 2.30
CA VAL A 63 -12.67 -3.38 3.08
C VAL A 63 -12.10 -2.21 3.85
N ALA A 64 -11.70 -2.42 5.10
CA ALA A 64 -10.87 -1.49 5.84
C ALA A 64 -9.86 -2.25 6.68
N LEU A 65 -8.60 -1.83 6.63
CA LEU A 65 -7.55 -2.41 7.44
C LEU A 65 -6.53 -1.36 7.89
N ASN A 66 -5.84 -1.70 8.96
CA ASN A 66 -4.65 -1.01 9.42
C ASN A 66 -3.51 -2.03 9.60
N SER A 67 -2.27 -1.55 9.46
CA SER A 67 -1.09 -2.38 9.64
C SER A 67 0.06 -1.57 10.22
N LEU A 68 0.91 -2.25 10.99
CA LEU A 68 2.15 -1.72 11.51
C LEU A 68 3.21 -2.81 11.40
N TYR A 69 4.36 -2.47 10.87
CA TYR A 69 5.58 -3.22 11.04
C TYR A 69 6.65 -2.26 11.54
N ASN A 70 7.33 -2.58 12.63
CA ASN A 70 8.43 -1.79 13.15
C ASN A 70 9.57 -2.71 13.56
N LYS A 71 10.80 -2.37 13.14
CA LYS A 71 12.02 -3.05 13.51
C LYS A 71 13.09 -2.06 13.95
N VAL A 72 13.59 -2.25 15.17
CA VAL A 72 14.71 -1.51 15.74
C VAL A 72 15.99 -2.33 15.57
N GLY A 73 16.99 -1.75 14.92
CA GLY A 73 18.33 -2.31 14.82
C GLY A 73 19.37 -1.47 15.54
N SER A 74 20.64 -1.87 15.44
CA SER A 74 21.74 -1.16 16.09
C SER A 74 22.07 0.18 15.43
N LYS A 75 21.77 0.34 14.14
CA LYS A 75 22.07 1.55 13.36
C LYS A 75 20.83 2.39 13.11
N ASN A 76 19.69 1.76 12.84
CA ASN A 76 18.48 2.48 12.48
C ASN A 76 17.19 1.87 13.04
N ASN A 77 16.09 2.59 12.86
CA ASN A 77 14.74 2.06 13.03
C ASN A 77 14.04 2.10 11.68
N PHE A 78 13.31 1.03 11.37
CA PHE A 78 12.51 0.93 10.16
C PHE A 78 11.05 0.68 10.55
N GLU A 79 10.15 1.51 10.06
CA GLU A 79 8.72 1.39 10.29
C GLU A 79 7.97 1.41 8.94
N VAL A 80 6.98 0.55 8.79
CA VAL A 80 5.94 0.65 7.77
C VAL A 80 4.61 0.69 8.49
N LYS A 81 3.84 1.74 8.26
CA LYS A 81 2.56 1.95 8.90
C LYS A 81 1.50 2.24 7.87
N VAL A 82 0.37 1.54 7.99
CA VAL A 82 -0.86 1.81 7.26
C VAL A 82 -1.88 2.20 8.32
N ASP A 83 -2.09 3.50 8.48
CA ASP A 83 -3.07 4.03 9.43
C ASP A 83 -4.50 3.71 8.98
N ASN A 84 -4.73 3.76 7.66
CA ASN A 84 -5.99 3.39 7.05
C ASN A 84 -5.73 2.97 5.60
N LEU A 85 -6.11 1.75 5.24
CA LEU A 85 -6.38 1.36 3.87
C LEU A 85 -7.84 0.93 3.81
N SER A 86 -8.66 1.69 3.09
CA SER A 86 -10.07 1.39 2.94
C SER A 86 -10.51 1.45 1.49
N TYR A 87 -11.33 0.48 1.10
CA TYR A 87 -12.01 0.42 -0.18
C TYR A 87 -13.52 0.39 0.07
N ASP A 88 -14.27 1.15 -0.73
CA ASP A 88 -15.73 1.21 -0.68
C ASP A 88 -16.28 1.26 -2.11
N TYR A 89 -17.01 0.22 -2.51
CA TYR A 89 -17.66 0.14 -3.82
C TYR A 89 -18.85 1.11 -3.94
N GLY A 90 -19.47 1.46 -2.82
CA GLY A 90 -20.61 2.37 -2.74
C GLY A 90 -21.80 1.90 -3.60
N ASN A 91 -22.29 2.80 -4.45
CA ASN A 91 -23.39 2.53 -5.39
C ASN A 91 -22.92 1.90 -6.72
N GLY A 92 -21.64 1.57 -6.83
CA GLY A 92 -21.02 0.95 -8.01
C GLY A 92 -20.72 1.87 -9.18
N THR A 93 -21.00 3.16 -9.07
CA THR A 93 -20.67 4.15 -10.12
C THR A 93 -19.32 4.81 -9.90
N SER A 94 -18.82 4.85 -8.67
CA SER A 94 -17.56 5.50 -8.30
C SER A 94 -16.95 4.82 -7.09
N PRO A 95 -16.41 3.59 -7.23
CA PRO A 95 -15.70 2.91 -6.15
C PRO A 95 -14.53 3.78 -5.66
N THR A 96 -14.34 3.85 -4.34
CA THR A 96 -13.32 4.71 -3.73
C THR A 96 -12.30 3.89 -2.96
N THR A 97 -11.05 4.34 -2.98
CA THR A 97 -9.97 3.82 -2.14
C THR A 97 -9.31 4.98 -1.41
N VAL A 98 -9.18 4.86 -0.09
CA VAL A 98 -8.42 5.79 0.76
C VAL A 98 -7.22 5.03 1.30
N LEU A 99 -6.03 5.62 1.19
CA LEU A 99 -4.80 5.09 1.76
C LEU A 99 -4.10 6.19 2.55
N LYS A 100 -3.88 5.95 3.83
CA LYS A 100 -3.01 6.75 4.69
C LYS A 100 -1.94 5.85 5.29
N GLY A 101 -0.69 6.18 5.05
CA GLY A 101 0.43 5.39 5.55
C GLY A 101 1.75 6.13 5.53
N SER A 102 2.77 5.49 6.10
CA SER A 102 4.11 6.02 6.18
C SER A 102 5.15 4.91 6.18
N VAL A 103 6.33 5.24 5.66
CA VAL A 103 7.55 4.45 5.82
C VAL A 103 8.52 5.29 6.63
N GLY A 104 8.72 4.91 7.89
CA GLY A 104 9.63 5.57 8.82
C GLY A 104 11.05 5.03 8.66
N LEU A 105 11.98 5.90 8.28
CA LEU A 105 13.40 5.56 8.19
C LEU A 105 14.24 6.84 8.27
N ASP A 106 15.28 6.83 9.11
CA ASP A 106 16.23 7.96 9.17
C ASP A 106 17.25 7.84 8.04
N LEU A 107 16.93 8.47 6.91
CA LEU A 107 17.77 8.50 5.71
C LEU A 107 19.07 9.26 5.93
N THR A 108 19.11 10.19 6.90
CA THR A 108 20.34 10.94 7.22
C THR A 108 21.47 10.05 7.75
N LYS A 109 21.15 8.82 8.17
CA LYS A 109 22.16 7.82 8.58
C LYS A 109 22.82 7.10 7.40
N PHE A 110 22.20 7.15 6.22
CA PHE A 110 22.72 6.52 5.00
C PHE A 110 23.26 7.53 4.01
N LEU A 111 22.76 8.76 4.02
CA LEU A 111 23.04 9.76 3.02
C LEU A 111 24.06 10.78 3.53
N THR A 112 24.98 11.16 2.65
CA THR A 112 25.80 12.36 2.82
C THR A 112 24.95 13.63 2.61
N PRO A 113 25.43 14.80 3.08
CA PRO A 113 24.76 16.08 2.79
C PRO A 113 24.62 16.37 1.29
N GLN A 114 25.59 15.95 0.47
CA GLN A 114 25.55 16.13 -0.98
C GLN A 114 24.43 15.31 -1.62
N GLU A 115 24.31 14.04 -1.25
CA GLU A 115 23.24 13.15 -1.73
C GLU A 115 21.87 13.63 -1.22
N SER A 116 21.79 14.04 0.04
CA SER A 116 20.57 14.65 0.62
C SER A 116 20.09 15.85 -0.20
N ASN A 117 21.02 16.69 -0.66
CA ASN A 117 20.73 17.85 -1.48
C ASN A 117 20.35 17.53 -2.94
N GLN A 118 20.58 16.30 -3.41
CA GLN A 118 20.16 15.85 -4.74
C GLN A 118 18.78 15.21 -4.71
N ILE A 119 18.43 14.50 -3.64
CA ILE A 119 17.16 13.77 -3.53
C ILE A 119 15.95 14.68 -3.69
N ILE A 120 15.92 15.82 -2.98
CA ILE A 120 14.76 16.71 -3.06
C ILE A 120 14.59 17.31 -4.47
N PRO A 121 15.61 17.90 -5.11
CA PRO A 121 15.51 18.32 -6.52
C PRO A 121 15.11 17.20 -7.48
N SER A 122 15.72 16.01 -7.39
CA SER A 122 15.35 14.88 -8.27
C SER A 122 13.92 14.40 -8.05
N ALA A 123 13.39 14.45 -6.83
CA ALA A 123 11.99 14.15 -6.57
C ALA A 123 11.03 15.18 -7.21
N ILE A 124 11.45 16.44 -7.28
CA ILE A 124 10.70 17.50 -7.97
C ILE A 124 10.71 17.28 -9.48
N GLU A 125 11.86 16.92 -10.06
CA GLU A 125 11.99 16.57 -11.48
C GLU A 125 11.13 15.35 -11.82
N PHE A 126 11.21 14.28 -11.03
CA PHE A 126 10.37 13.08 -11.20
C PHE A 126 8.88 13.41 -11.17
N LEU A 127 8.44 14.30 -10.27
CA LEU A 127 7.06 14.76 -10.22
C LEU A 127 6.64 15.48 -11.53
N GLN A 128 7.51 16.31 -12.09
CA GLN A 128 7.24 17.01 -13.35
C GLN A 128 7.18 16.04 -14.54
N GLU A 129 8.09 15.08 -14.57
CA GLU A 129 8.10 14.02 -15.59
C GLU A 129 6.85 13.14 -15.50
N LEU A 130 6.40 12.80 -14.29
CA LEU A 130 5.16 12.06 -14.07
C LEU A 130 3.97 12.83 -14.65
N VAL A 131 3.81 14.11 -14.30
CA VAL A 131 2.73 14.96 -14.82
C VAL A 131 2.76 15.02 -16.35
N LYS A 132 3.96 15.20 -16.92
CA LYS A 132 4.16 15.25 -18.37
C LYS A 132 3.78 13.93 -19.03
N SER A 133 4.29 12.81 -18.55
CA SER A 133 4.04 11.46 -19.10
C SER A 133 2.54 11.16 -19.17
N TYR A 134 1.80 11.42 -18.09
CA TYR A 134 0.36 11.18 -18.07
C TYR A 134 -0.41 12.15 -18.98
N THR A 135 0.05 13.40 -19.11
CA THR A 135 -0.54 14.36 -20.06
C THR A 135 -0.31 13.92 -21.51
N GLU A 136 0.86 13.36 -21.83
CA GLU A 136 1.18 12.83 -23.16
C GLU A 136 0.36 11.57 -23.48
N GLU A 137 0.17 10.68 -22.50
CA GLU A 137 -0.58 9.43 -22.66
C GLU A 137 -2.09 9.67 -22.86
N TYR A 138 -2.71 10.53 -22.04
CA TYR A 138 -4.16 10.72 -22.05
C TYR A 138 -4.61 11.95 -22.87
N GLY A 139 -3.69 12.83 -23.28
CA GLY A 139 -4.00 14.02 -24.07
C GLY A 139 -5.06 14.92 -23.40
N ASP A 140 -6.09 15.29 -24.17
CA ASP A 140 -7.18 16.15 -23.69
C ASP A 140 -8.13 15.44 -22.69
N ALA A 141 -7.97 14.13 -22.47
CA ALA A 141 -8.79 13.37 -21.53
C ALA A 141 -8.39 13.62 -20.07
N ILE A 142 -7.17 14.08 -19.80
CA ILE A 142 -6.66 14.20 -18.43
C ILE A 142 -6.52 15.65 -17.98
N PHE A 143 -6.92 15.91 -16.74
CA PHE A 143 -6.43 17.01 -15.95
C PHE A 143 -5.52 16.43 -14.87
N ILE A 144 -4.21 16.67 -14.97
CA ILE A 144 -3.25 16.29 -13.93
C ILE A 144 -2.45 17.50 -13.48
N LYS A 145 -2.29 17.64 -12.17
CA LYS A 145 -1.55 18.72 -11.52
C LYS A 145 -0.72 18.17 -10.38
N GLY A 146 0.60 18.23 -10.54
CA GLY A 146 1.58 18.02 -9.48
C GLY A 146 2.15 19.35 -9.00
N VAL A 147 2.10 19.62 -7.70
CA VAL A 147 2.67 20.85 -7.11
C VAL A 147 3.47 20.52 -5.86
N VAL A 148 4.68 21.07 -5.80
CA VAL A 148 5.46 21.14 -4.56
C VAL A 148 4.89 22.25 -3.69
N THR A 149 4.33 21.91 -2.54
CA THR A 149 3.73 22.89 -1.63
C THR A 149 4.74 23.46 -0.65
N SER A 150 5.80 22.70 -0.32
CA SER A 150 6.86 23.17 0.55
C SER A 150 8.14 22.35 0.37
N THR A 151 9.27 23.00 0.65
CA THR A 151 10.56 22.34 0.88
C THR A 151 11.13 22.86 2.20
N THR A 152 11.76 22.00 2.98
CA THR A 152 12.44 22.40 4.21
C THR A 152 13.95 22.30 4.05
N LYS A 153 14.67 23.20 4.72
CA LYS A 153 16.12 23.22 4.78
C LYS A 153 16.61 23.32 6.22
N ASP A 154 17.81 22.83 6.49
CA ASP A 154 18.51 23.03 7.76
C ASP A 154 19.17 24.42 7.84
N ALA A 155 19.89 24.68 8.93
CA ALA A 155 20.59 25.94 9.17
C ALA A 155 21.73 26.23 8.18
N ASP A 156 22.29 25.18 7.58
CA ASP A 156 23.38 25.26 6.60
C ASP A 156 22.85 25.37 5.16
N GLY A 157 21.53 25.35 4.98
CA GLY A 157 20.85 25.48 3.70
C GLY A 157 20.68 24.17 2.92
N ASN A 158 20.96 23.02 3.56
CA ASN A 158 20.74 21.71 2.96
C ASN A 158 19.27 21.31 3.04
N TYR A 159 18.77 20.63 2.01
CA TYR A 159 17.41 20.12 1.99
C TYR A 159 17.20 19.01 3.04
N THR A 160 16.08 19.09 3.75
CA THR A 160 15.68 18.12 4.78
C THR A 160 14.31 17.51 4.55
N GLY A 161 13.53 18.07 3.62
CA GLY A 161 12.19 17.57 3.34
C GLY A 161 11.47 18.29 2.21
N LEU A 162 10.36 17.68 1.79
CA LEU A 162 9.52 18.04 0.67
C LEU A 162 8.08 17.63 0.97
N THR A 163 7.13 18.51 0.67
CA THR A 163 5.71 18.13 0.57
C THR A 163 5.20 18.46 -0.82
N ALA A 164 4.48 17.51 -1.42
CA ALA A 164 3.90 17.64 -2.74
C ALA A 164 2.45 17.13 -2.76
N LEU A 165 1.66 17.72 -3.63
CA LEU A 165 0.29 17.32 -3.93
C LEU A 165 0.16 16.95 -5.40
N ILE A 166 -0.51 15.85 -5.67
CA ILE A 166 -0.88 15.40 -7.02
C ILE A 166 -2.40 15.30 -7.04
N SER A 167 -3.02 15.90 -8.04
CA SER A 167 -4.44 15.72 -8.31
C SER A 167 -4.58 15.35 -9.78
N THR A 168 -5.36 14.30 -10.05
CA THR A 168 -5.66 13.83 -11.40
C THR A 168 -7.16 13.61 -11.56
N LYS A 169 -7.65 13.87 -12.76
CA LYS A 169 -8.99 13.54 -13.22
C LYS A 169 -8.96 13.15 -14.70
N ILE A 170 -9.55 12.02 -15.04
CA ILE A 170 -9.64 11.49 -16.40
C ILE A 170 -11.11 11.50 -16.85
N ASP A 171 -11.34 12.11 -18.01
CA ASP A 171 -12.61 12.13 -18.72
C ASP A 171 -12.65 10.95 -19.71
N LEU A 172 -13.36 9.88 -19.32
CA LEU A 172 -13.46 8.65 -20.11
C LEU A 172 -14.15 8.85 -21.47
N ASP A 173 -14.82 9.98 -21.71
CA ASP A 173 -15.48 10.29 -22.97
C ASP A 173 -14.55 11.02 -23.97
N LYS A 174 -13.35 11.41 -23.53
CA LYS A 174 -12.34 12.10 -24.33
C LYS A 174 -11.07 11.30 -24.53
N LEU A 175 -11.08 10.02 -24.18
CA LEU A 175 -9.92 9.15 -24.32
C LEU A 175 -9.41 9.15 -25.78
N PRO A 176 -8.09 9.13 -25.98
CA PRO A 176 -7.49 8.83 -27.28
C PRO A 176 -8.04 7.54 -27.90
N GLU A 177 -8.07 7.44 -29.24
CA GLU A 177 -8.67 6.31 -29.96
C GLU A 177 -8.01 4.95 -29.66
N ASP A 178 -6.74 4.97 -29.23
CA ASP A 178 -5.95 3.80 -28.85
C ASP A 178 -6.14 3.36 -27.38
N LEU A 179 -6.88 4.13 -26.57
CA LEU A 179 -7.20 3.81 -25.18
C LEU A 179 -8.68 3.48 -25.01
N SER A 180 -8.97 2.27 -24.53
CA SER A 180 -10.33 1.87 -24.18
C SER A 180 -10.71 2.33 -22.78
N ARG A 181 -12.00 2.56 -22.53
CA ARG A 181 -12.51 2.89 -21.19
C ARG A 181 -12.13 1.84 -20.16
N GLU A 182 -12.25 0.57 -20.54
CA GLU A 182 -11.99 -0.58 -19.67
C GLU A 182 -10.51 -0.68 -19.26
N SER A 183 -9.56 -0.09 -20.00
CA SER A 183 -8.13 -0.10 -19.63
C SER A 183 -7.77 0.95 -18.58
N VAL A 184 -8.64 1.94 -18.34
CA VAL A 184 -8.40 3.01 -17.37
C VAL A 184 -8.85 2.55 -15.99
N MET A 185 -7.90 2.37 -15.07
CA MET A 185 -8.17 1.90 -13.70
C MET A 185 -8.75 2.99 -12.80
N ILE A 186 -8.27 4.23 -12.96
CA ILE A 186 -8.53 5.35 -12.04
C ILE A 186 -9.12 6.51 -12.83
N THR A 187 -10.20 7.10 -12.32
CA THR A 187 -10.83 8.29 -12.91
C THR A 187 -10.43 9.55 -12.16
N ASP A 188 -10.38 9.53 -10.84
CA ASP A 188 -9.94 10.66 -10.03
C ASP A 188 -8.92 10.19 -8.99
N ALA A 189 -7.87 10.97 -8.75
CA ALA A 189 -7.01 10.75 -7.60
C ALA A 189 -6.54 12.07 -6.98
N PHE A 190 -6.39 12.05 -5.67
CA PHE A 190 -5.72 13.07 -4.89
C PHE A 190 -4.67 12.38 -4.03
N VAL A 191 -3.42 12.82 -4.13
CA VAL A 191 -2.29 12.23 -3.42
C VAL A 191 -1.46 13.32 -2.80
N SER A 192 -1.29 13.25 -1.48
CA SER A 192 -0.39 14.08 -0.69
C SER A 192 0.80 13.25 -0.24
N VAL A 193 1.99 13.69 -0.61
CA VAL A 193 3.25 13.04 -0.27
C VAL A 193 4.08 13.99 0.58
N THR A 194 4.61 13.49 1.69
CA THR A 194 5.63 14.19 2.47
C THR A 194 6.85 13.31 2.63
N LEU A 195 8.01 13.86 2.30
CA LEU A 195 9.32 13.29 2.57
C LEU A 195 10.03 14.15 3.61
N ASN A 196 10.54 13.52 4.65
CA ASN A 196 11.44 14.11 5.61
C ASN A 196 12.64 13.16 5.77
N LEU A 197 13.86 13.65 5.56
CA LEU A 197 15.03 12.77 5.54
C LEU A 197 15.31 12.09 6.89
N LYS A 198 14.78 12.60 8.00
CA LYS A 198 14.98 12.02 9.33
C LYS A 198 13.84 11.08 9.74
N SER A 199 12.61 11.39 9.37
CA SER A 199 11.43 10.60 9.75
C SER A 199 10.87 9.71 8.64
N GLY A 200 11.37 9.83 7.41
CA GLY A 200 10.96 9.02 6.26
C GLY A 200 9.84 9.65 5.43
N PHE A 201 9.01 8.79 4.86
CA PHE A 201 7.97 9.12 3.88
C PHE A 201 6.57 8.95 4.47
N ALA A 202 5.65 9.83 4.11
CA ALA A 202 4.23 9.73 4.44
C ALA A 202 3.37 10.00 3.20
N LEU A 203 2.26 9.27 3.11
CA LEU A 203 1.31 9.27 2.01
C LEU A 203 -0.11 9.39 2.54
N ASP A 204 -0.89 10.28 1.94
CA ASP A 204 -2.34 10.33 2.07
C ASP A 204 -2.94 10.38 0.66
N ALA A 205 -3.73 9.38 0.31
CA ALA A 205 -4.27 9.20 -1.03
C ALA A 205 -5.76 8.90 -0.98
N PHE A 206 -6.50 9.52 -1.90
CA PHE A 206 -7.90 9.24 -2.21
C PHE A 206 -8.00 8.97 -3.71
N VAL A 207 -8.59 7.85 -4.08
CA VAL A 207 -8.70 7.37 -5.46
C VAL A 207 -10.14 7.02 -5.73
N VAL A 208 -10.64 7.40 -6.90
CA VAL A 208 -11.90 6.93 -7.48
C VAL A 208 -11.54 6.00 -8.64
N SER A 209 -11.90 4.74 -8.51
CA SER A 209 -11.66 3.72 -9.53
C SER A 209 -12.74 3.78 -10.62
N ASN A 210 -12.38 3.39 -11.83
CA ASN A 210 -13.35 3.17 -12.90
C ASN A 210 -14.06 1.82 -12.68
N PRO A 211 -15.38 1.77 -12.50
CA PRO A 211 -16.10 0.51 -12.34
C PRO A 211 -16.09 -0.37 -13.61
N GLU A 212 -15.83 0.20 -14.78
CA GLU A 212 -15.70 -0.54 -16.05
C GLU A 212 -14.31 -1.16 -16.24
N TYR A 213 -13.36 -0.92 -15.32
CA TYR A 213 -11.99 -1.42 -15.47
C TYR A 213 -11.96 -2.95 -15.58
N TRP A 214 -11.22 -3.47 -16.57
CA TRP A 214 -11.18 -4.90 -16.87
C TRP A 214 -10.72 -5.76 -15.68
N GLY A 215 -9.94 -5.19 -14.75
CA GLY A 215 -9.52 -5.86 -13.52
C GLY A 215 -10.65 -6.15 -12.53
N PHE A 216 -11.88 -5.67 -12.77
CA PHE A 216 -13.07 -5.98 -11.98
C PHE A 216 -14.00 -7.04 -12.62
N GLN A 217 -13.63 -7.64 -13.76
CA GLN A 217 -14.48 -8.61 -14.47
C GLN A 217 -14.42 -10.04 -13.86
N GLU A 218 -15.53 -10.79 -13.97
CA GLU A 218 -15.85 -12.05 -13.25
C GLU A 218 -14.86 -13.23 -13.39
N ASN A 219 -13.85 -13.17 -14.27
CA ASN A 219 -12.94 -14.29 -14.53
C ASN A 219 -11.49 -14.05 -14.04
N GLN A 220 -11.26 -13.00 -13.27
CA GLN A 220 -9.99 -12.73 -12.60
C GLN A 220 -10.13 -13.05 -11.10
N ILE A 221 -9.06 -13.51 -10.45
CA ILE A 221 -9.02 -13.55 -8.98
C ILE A 221 -9.04 -12.09 -8.52
N GLY A 222 -10.22 -11.63 -8.11
CA GLY A 222 -10.46 -10.27 -7.68
C GLY A 222 -10.31 -10.11 -6.18
N LEU A 223 -10.55 -8.87 -5.73
CA LEU A 223 -10.56 -8.54 -4.31
C LEU A 223 -11.58 -9.40 -3.53
N LYS A 224 -12.72 -9.73 -4.14
CA LYS A 224 -13.73 -10.61 -3.53
C LYS A 224 -13.15 -11.97 -3.18
N GLU A 225 -12.57 -12.66 -4.16
CA GLU A 225 -12.09 -14.03 -4.01
C GLU A 225 -10.99 -14.10 -2.94
N ILE A 226 -10.05 -13.14 -2.96
CA ILE A 226 -8.99 -13.03 -1.94
C ILE A 226 -9.60 -12.89 -0.54
N LEU A 227 -10.60 -12.04 -0.36
CA LEU A 227 -11.23 -11.83 0.94
C LEU A 227 -12.10 -13.02 1.36
N GLU A 228 -12.77 -13.71 0.44
CA GLU A 228 -13.50 -14.94 0.72
C GLU A 228 -12.55 -16.02 1.26
N HIS A 229 -11.41 -16.23 0.61
CA HIS A 229 -10.37 -17.15 1.07
C HIS A 229 -9.79 -16.75 2.44
N LEU A 230 -9.57 -15.45 2.68
CA LEU A 230 -9.12 -14.96 3.99
C LEU A 230 -10.16 -15.19 5.09
N LEU A 231 -11.44 -14.86 4.85
CA LEU A 231 -12.52 -15.06 5.83
C LEU A 231 -12.76 -16.54 6.14
N ALA A 232 -12.55 -17.41 5.14
CA ALA A 232 -12.56 -18.86 5.30
C ALA A 232 -11.34 -19.39 6.07
N ARG A 233 -10.28 -18.58 6.22
CA ARG A 233 -8.95 -18.95 6.76
C ARG A 233 -8.31 -20.07 5.96
N ASP A 234 -8.38 -19.94 4.64
CA ASP A 234 -7.76 -20.89 3.73
C ASP A 234 -6.23 -20.80 3.85
N GLU A 235 -5.57 -21.95 3.90
CA GLU A 235 -4.13 -22.07 4.19
C GLU A 235 -3.26 -21.24 3.24
N GLU A 236 -3.59 -21.25 1.94
CA GLU A 236 -2.87 -20.47 0.93
C GLU A 236 -2.99 -18.95 1.16
N ALA A 237 -4.21 -18.46 1.43
CA ALA A 237 -4.45 -17.04 1.67
C ALA A 237 -3.80 -16.54 2.98
N ILE A 238 -3.79 -17.41 4.00
CA ILE A 238 -3.10 -17.17 5.26
C ILE A 238 -1.57 -17.14 5.07
N GLU A 239 -1.02 -18.06 4.28
CA GLU A 239 0.42 -18.12 4.00
C GLU A 239 0.90 -16.89 3.20
N MET A 240 0.04 -16.28 2.38
CA MET A 240 0.36 -15.01 1.71
C MET A 240 0.68 -13.89 2.73
N ILE A 241 -0.09 -13.79 3.82
CA ILE A 241 0.17 -12.80 4.88
C ILE A 241 1.49 -13.13 5.58
N ASN A 242 1.72 -14.39 5.93
CA ASN A 242 2.95 -14.83 6.57
C ASN A 242 4.19 -14.51 5.71
N THR A 243 4.17 -14.91 4.44
CA THR A 243 5.24 -14.65 3.47
C THR A 243 5.52 -13.16 3.30
N LEU A 244 4.49 -12.31 3.27
CA LEU A 244 4.66 -10.86 3.19
C LEU A 244 5.47 -10.34 4.39
N PHE A 245 5.12 -10.75 5.61
CA PHE A 245 5.82 -10.29 6.82
C PHE A 245 7.22 -10.91 6.98
N ILE A 246 7.45 -12.14 6.52
CA ILE A 246 8.79 -12.73 6.43
C ILE A 246 9.69 -11.90 5.50
N ASN A 247 9.19 -11.56 4.31
CA ASN A 247 9.95 -10.77 3.35
C ASN A 247 10.22 -9.35 3.88
N LEU A 248 9.21 -8.74 4.51
CA LEU A 248 9.37 -7.43 5.14
C LEU A 248 10.40 -7.47 6.27
N ASP A 249 10.38 -8.50 7.11
CA ASP A 249 11.35 -8.67 8.20
C ASP A 249 12.77 -8.90 7.69
N PHE A 250 12.92 -9.69 6.62
CA PHE A 250 14.21 -9.88 5.96
C PHE A 250 14.77 -8.55 5.43
N MET A 251 13.96 -7.77 4.70
CA MET A 251 14.38 -6.46 4.20
C MET A 251 14.72 -5.49 5.33
N ALA A 252 13.85 -5.40 6.33
CA ALA A 252 14.03 -4.52 7.49
C ALA A 252 15.29 -4.88 8.26
N SER A 253 15.56 -6.17 8.50
CA SER A 253 16.77 -6.65 9.18
C SER A 253 18.05 -6.17 8.50
N ASN A 254 18.07 -6.14 7.16
CA ASN A 254 19.20 -5.58 6.43
C ASN A 254 19.27 -4.06 6.61
N ILE A 255 18.16 -3.34 6.40
CA ILE A 255 18.11 -1.88 6.45
C ILE A 255 18.55 -1.32 7.81
N VAL A 256 18.13 -1.94 8.92
CA VAL A 256 18.36 -1.40 10.26
C VAL A 256 19.78 -1.61 10.80
N GLU A 257 20.58 -2.43 10.11
CA GLU A 257 21.97 -2.74 10.44
C GLU A 257 22.98 -2.14 9.45
N ILE A 258 22.52 -1.62 8.31
CA ILE A 258 23.36 -1.04 7.27
C ILE A 258 23.96 0.31 7.72
N ASP A 259 25.20 0.56 7.30
CA ASP A 259 25.87 1.86 7.32
C ASP A 259 25.93 2.49 5.93
N ASN A 260 26.46 3.72 5.83
CA ASN A 260 26.52 4.47 4.58
C ASN A 260 27.27 3.69 3.46
N GLU A 261 28.46 3.12 3.75
CA GLU A 261 29.25 2.39 2.75
C GLU A 261 28.53 1.14 2.21
N SER A 262 27.74 0.46 3.06
CA SER A 262 27.01 -0.74 2.70
C SER A 262 25.70 -0.43 1.94
N PHE A 263 25.07 0.72 2.19
CA PHE A 263 23.82 1.13 1.56
C PHE A 263 23.97 1.30 0.04
N TRP A 264 25.02 1.99 -0.41
CA TRP A 264 25.27 2.22 -1.83
C TRP A 264 25.63 0.95 -2.61
N ASN A 265 26.31 0.01 -1.96
CA ASN A 265 26.59 -1.31 -2.55
C ASN A 265 25.31 -2.15 -2.77
N LEU A 266 24.27 -1.91 -1.96
CA LEU A 266 22.98 -2.60 -2.08
C LEU A 266 22.10 -1.97 -3.17
N ILE A 267 22.10 -0.64 -3.28
CA ILE A 267 21.34 0.10 -4.31
C ILE A 267 21.96 -0.09 -5.70
N SER A 268 23.29 0.00 -5.84
CA SER A 268 23.99 -0.10 -7.13
C SER A 268 23.89 -1.48 -7.78
N LYS A 269 23.75 -2.55 -7.00
CA LYS A 269 23.55 -3.92 -7.51
C LYS A 269 22.14 -4.15 -8.08
N ASN A 270 21.16 -3.35 -7.67
CA ASN A 270 19.74 -3.61 -7.96
C ASN A 270 19.09 -2.56 -8.87
N ASN A 271 19.80 -1.52 -9.33
CA ASN A 271 19.20 -0.49 -10.19
C ASN A 271 20.19 0.13 -11.22
N PRO A 272 20.04 -0.14 -12.53
CA PRO A 272 20.94 0.41 -13.56
C PRO A 272 20.80 1.93 -13.77
N ILE A 273 19.71 2.54 -13.29
CA ILE A 273 19.43 3.99 -13.46
C ILE A 273 20.31 4.85 -12.52
N LEU A 274 20.67 4.33 -11.34
CA LEU A 274 21.54 5.04 -10.37
C LEU A 274 23.04 4.91 -10.68
N ASN A 275 23.44 3.95 -11.53
CA ASN A 275 24.83 3.76 -11.94
C ASN A 275 25.39 4.91 -12.79
N HIS A 276 24.53 5.74 -13.41
CA HIS A 276 24.99 6.88 -14.19
C HIS A 276 25.51 8.04 -13.33
N TYR A 277 25.03 8.18 -12.09
CA TYR A 277 25.39 9.29 -11.21
C TYR A 277 26.59 8.98 -10.30
N HIS A 278 26.81 7.70 -9.95
CA HIS A 278 27.94 7.29 -9.10
C HIS A 278 29.29 7.32 -9.84
N SER A 279 29.31 7.25 -11.18
CA SER A 279 30.56 7.36 -11.95
C SER A 279 31.08 8.80 -12.05
N LEU A 280 30.23 9.81 -11.78
CA LEU A 280 30.57 11.22 -11.86
C LEU A 280 31.08 11.80 -10.53
N SER A 281 30.86 11.14 -9.40
CA SER A 281 31.32 11.60 -8.08
C SER A 281 32.72 11.11 -7.67
N ARG A 282 33.37 10.30 -8.52
CA ARG A 282 34.74 9.78 -8.29
C ARG A 282 35.84 10.52 -9.06
N HIS A 283 35.54 11.67 -9.67
CA HIS A 283 36.53 12.53 -10.35
C HIS A 283 36.45 13.97 -9.84
#